data_AF-A0AAV8ZKP1-F1
#
_entry.id   AF-A0AAV8ZKP1-F1
#
_cell.length_a   1.000
_cell.length_b   1.000
_cell.length_c   1.000
_cell.angle_alpha   90.00
_cell.angle_beta   90.00
_cell.angle_gamma   90.00
#
_symmetry.space_group_name_H-M   'P 1'
#
loop_
_entity.id
_entity.type
_entity.pdbx_description
1 polymer ?
#
loop_
_entity_poly.entity_id
_entity_poly.type
_entity_poly.pdbx_seq_one_letter_code
_entity_poly.pdbx_strand_id
1 'polypeptide(L)'
;MTMVQINASQSLDTSQHPNLDDIQIELGNIQVRFDGLGTVDYVIEFAVNVIPNLLRYQIMDALEKPIKFKIQETLDQINIERMIKQHADKLDSANGLQDLQFL
;
A
#
# COMPACT_ATOMS: atom_id res chain seq x y z
N MET A 1 -3.93 6.14 -15.18
CA MET A 1 -3.80 6.56 -13.78
C MET A 1 -3.84 5.30 -12.94
N THR A 2 -2.88 5.11 -12.05
CA THR A 2 -2.87 3.98 -11.10
C THR A 2 -3.55 4.46 -9.83
N MET A 3 -4.44 3.65 -9.25
CA MET A 3 -5.09 3.95 -7.98
C MET A 3 -4.71 2.91 -6.94
N VAL A 4 -4.63 3.35 -5.69
CA VAL A 4 -4.37 2.47 -4.55
C VAL A 4 -5.38 2.85 -3.49
N GLN A 5 -6.16 1.87 -3.07
CA GLN A 5 -7.11 1.99 -1.97
C GLN A 5 -6.68 1.06 -0.85
N ILE A 6 -6.57 1.61 0.35
CA ILE A 6 -6.13 0.91 1.55
C ILE A 6 -7.29 0.98 2.54
N ASN A 7 -7.68 -0.17 3.08
CA ASN A 7 -8.60 -0.26 4.20
C ASN A 7 -7.88 -0.90 5.38
N ALA A 8 -7.73 -0.12 6.45
CA ALA A 8 -7.08 -0.57 7.67
C ALA A 8 -7.95 -0.21 8.88
N SER A 9 -7.94 -1.07 9.89
CA SER A 9 -8.68 -0.89 11.12
C SER A 9 -7.77 -1.03 12.33
N GLN A 10 -8.16 -0.35 13.40
CA GLN A 10 -7.55 -0.50 14.72
C GLN A 10 -8.65 -0.82 15.71
N SER A 11 -8.50 -1.91 16.46
CA SER A 11 -9.41 -2.24 17.56
C SER A 11 -9.28 -1.22 18.69
N LEU A 12 -10.39 -0.96 19.38
CA LEU A 12 -10.39 -0.18 20.63
C LEU A 12 -9.59 -0.89 21.73
N ASP A 13 -9.49 -2.22 21.66
CA ASP A 13 -8.56 -2.97 22.48
C ASP A 13 -7.11 -2.68 22.02
N THR A 14 -6.41 -1.88 22.82
CA THR A 14 -5.07 -1.36 22.53
C THR A 14 -3.96 -2.42 22.67
N SER A 15 -4.31 -3.62 23.14
CA SER A 15 -3.43 -4.79 23.09
C SER A 15 -3.31 -5.38 21.68
N GLN A 16 -4.27 -5.10 20.81
CA GLN A 16 -4.30 -5.59 19.43
C GLN A 16 -3.53 -4.65 18.49
N HIS A 17 -2.81 -5.25 17.55
CA HIS A 17 -2.12 -4.53 16.48
C HIS A 17 -3.12 -3.96 15.45
N PRO A 18 -2.74 -2.91 14.71
CA PRO A 18 -3.51 -2.48 13.55
C PRO A 18 -3.63 -3.61 12.53
N ASN A 19 -4.80 -3.74 11.91
CA ASN A 19 -5.08 -4.73 10.89
C ASN A 19 -5.25 -4.05 9.53
N LEU A 20 -4.56 -4.56 8.52
CA LEU A 20 -4.80 -4.21 7.13
C LEU A 20 -5.91 -5.11 6.59
N ASP A 21 -7.14 -4.62 6.62
CA ASP A 21 -8.33 -5.35 6.18
C ASP A 21 -8.28 -5.65 4.68
N ASP A 22 -7.94 -4.64 3.87
CA ASP A 22 -7.90 -4.77 2.42
C ASP A 22 -6.91 -3.81 1.76
N ILE A 23 -6.36 -4.24 0.63
CA ILE A 23 -5.60 -3.38 -0.27
C ILE A 23 -6.03 -3.69 -1.70
N GLN A 24 -6.58 -2.68 -2.36
CA GLN A 24 -6.97 -2.76 -3.76
C GLN A 24 -6.04 -1.87 -4.54
N ILE A 25 -5.35 -2.47 -5.50
CA ILE A 25 -4.45 -1.75 -6.38
C ILE A 25 -5.07 -1.84 -7.77
N GLU A 26 -5.19 -0.71 -8.44
CA GLU A 26 -5.64 -0.64 -9.83
C GLU A 26 -4.50 -0.09 -10.67
N LEU A 27 -3.94 -0.94 -11.54
CA LEU A 27 -2.88 -0.56 -12.45
C LEU A 27 -3.50 0.15 -13.65
N GLY A 28 -2.95 1.32 -13.98
CA GLY A 28 -3.18 1.93 -15.28
C GLY A 28 -2.57 1.09 -16.42
N ASN A 29 -2.58 1.61 -17.65
CA ASN A 29 -1.87 0.97 -18.76
C ASN A 29 -0.38 0.80 -18.42
N ILE A 30 0.10 -0.43 -18.57
CA ILE A 30 1.49 -0.79 -18.36
C ILE A 30 2.23 -0.52 -19.66
N GLN A 31 3.27 0.31 -19.60
CA GLN A 31 4.18 0.54 -20.73
C GLN A 31 5.57 0.13 -20.28
N VAL A 32 6.16 -0.82 -21.01
CA VAL A 32 7.50 -1.30 -20.69
C VAL A 32 8.47 -0.66 -21.67
N ARG A 33 9.45 0.08 -21.15
CA ARG A 33 10.52 0.69 -21.94
C ARG A 33 11.80 -0.10 -21.71
N PHE A 34 12.41 -0.56 -22.79
CA PHE A 34 13.72 -1.22 -22.76
C PHE A 34 14.73 -0.37 -23.52
N ASP A 35 15.65 0.27 -22.79
CA ASP A 35 16.78 0.97 -23.40
C ASP A 35 17.88 -0.06 -23.74
N GLY A 36 17.84 -0.67 -24.93
CA GLY A 36 18.99 -1.47 -25.40
C GLY A 36 18.78 -2.68 -26.34
N LEU A 37 17.68 -2.82 -27.07
CA LEU A 37 17.48 -4.01 -27.92
C LEU A 37 18.00 -3.92 -29.37
N GLY A 38 18.68 -2.85 -29.80
CA GLY A 38 19.16 -2.75 -31.19
C GLY A 38 18.03 -2.97 -32.22
N THR A 39 18.34 -3.45 -33.44
CA THR A 39 17.36 -3.82 -34.49
C THR A 39 16.54 -5.08 -34.18
N VAL A 40 16.42 -5.50 -32.91
CA VAL A 40 15.68 -6.69 -32.50
C VAL A 40 14.18 -6.36 -32.41
N ASP A 41 13.63 -6.31 -33.61
CA ASP A 41 12.29 -6.57 -34.11
C ASP A 41 11.06 -6.10 -33.29
N TYR A 42 10.22 -5.33 -33.98
CA TYR A 42 8.93 -4.78 -33.51
C TYR A 42 8.03 -5.82 -32.81
N VAL A 43 8.21 -7.12 -33.08
CA VAL A 43 7.50 -8.22 -32.41
C VAL A 43 7.77 -8.24 -30.90
N ILE A 44 9.02 -8.02 -30.47
CA ILE A 44 9.37 -8.02 -29.06
C ILE A 44 8.81 -6.75 -28.39
N GLU A 45 8.94 -5.59 -29.03
CA GLU A 45 8.36 -4.33 -28.55
C GLU A 45 6.83 -4.43 -28.42
N PHE A 46 6.17 -5.08 -29.36
CA PHE A 46 4.74 -5.36 -29.30
C PHE A 46 4.41 -6.33 -28.16
N ALA A 47 5.15 -7.42 -28.01
CA ALA A 47 4.92 -8.40 -26.96
C ALA A 47 5.04 -7.80 -25.55
N VAL A 48 6.08 -6.99 -25.30
CA VAL A 48 6.31 -6.38 -23.98
C VAL A 48 5.30 -5.29 -23.63
N ASN A 49 4.62 -4.70 -24.61
CA ASN A 49 3.53 -3.75 -24.35
C ASN A 49 2.16 -4.44 -24.31
N VAL A 50 1.91 -5.48 -25.11
CA VAL A 50 0.60 -6.13 -25.18
C VAL A 50 0.40 -7.15 -24.06
N ILE A 51 1.39 -8.01 -23.83
CA ILE A 51 1.26 -9.13 -22.86
C ILE A 51 0.97 -8.60 -21.45
N PRO A 52 1.71 -7.62 -20.89
CA PRO A 52 1.43 -7.14 -19.54
C PRO A 52 0.07 -6.46 -19.41
N ASN A 53 -0.40 -5.78 -20.47
CA ASN A 53 -1.73 -5.16 -20.46
C ASN A 53 -2.85 -6.21 -20.49
N LEU A 54 -2.69 -7.31 -21.24
CA LEU A 54 -3.63 -8.43 -21.24
C LEU A 54 -3.66 -9.17 -19.89
N LEU A 55 -2.48 -9.33 -19.27
CA LEU A 55 -2.32 -10.04 -18.00
C LEU A 55 -2.41 -9.13 -16.77
N ARG A 56 -2.78 -7.86 -16.94
CA ARG A 56 -2.74 -6.83 -15.89
C ARG A 56 -3.44 -7.27 -14.61
N TYR A 57 -4.61 -7.90 -14.72
CA TYR A 57 -5.36 -8.39 -13.56
C TYR A 57 -4.63 -9.53 -12.82
N GLN A 58 -3.98 -10.44 -13.55
CA GLN A 58 -3.21 -11.53 -12.94
C GLN A 58 -1.97 -11.00 -12.23
N ILE A 59 -1.31 -10.00 -12.83
CA ILE A 59 -0.19 -9.30 -12.20
C ILE A 59 -0.68 -8.63 -10.92
N MET A 60 -1.87 -8.02 -10.94
CA MET A 60 -2.43 -7.37 -9.77
C MET A 60 -2.68 -8.34 -8.62
N ASP A 61 -3.44 -9.40 -8.89
CA ASP A 61 -3.80 -10.40 -7.88
C ASP A 61 -2.56 -11.05 -7.25
N ALA A 62 -1.50 -11.22 -8.04
CA ALA A 62 -0.22 -11.75 -7.58
C ALA A 62 0.58 -10.76 -6.72
N LEU A 63 0.40 -9.45 -6.91
CA LEU A 63 1.09 -8.39 -6.15
C LEU A 63 0.33 -7.97 -4.89
N GLU A 64 -1.00 -7.97 -4.90
CA GLU A 64 -1.80 -7.54 -3.73
C GLU A 64 -1.49 -8.37 -2.48
N LYS A 65 -1.44 -9.70 -2.61
CA LYS A 65 -1.14 -10.61 -1.48
C LYS A 65 0.22 -10.34 -0.81
N PRO A 66 1.36 -10.32 -1.53
CA PRO A 66 2.65 -10.05 -0.91
C PRO A 66 2.73 -8.62 -0.36
N ILE A 67 2.12 -7.63 -1.01
CA ILE A 67 2.09 -6.26 -0.50
C ILE A 67 1.30 -6.21 0.81
N LYS A 68 0.10 -6.79 0.85
CA LYS A 68 -0.73 -6.90 2.06
C LYS A 68 0.05 -7.53 3.21
N PHE A 69 0.70 -8.66 2.92
CA PHE A 69 1.50 -9.37 3.91
C PHE A 69 2.63 -8.49 4.47
N LYS A 70 3.36 -7.77 3.62
CA LYS A 70 4.46 -6.91 4.05
C LYS A 70 4.01 -5.69 4.86
N ILE A 71 2.89 -5.09 4.49
CA ILE A 71 2.31 -4.00 5.27
C ILE A 71 1.84 -4.55 6.63
N GLN A 72 1.13 -5.68 6.67
CA GLN A 72 0.70 -6.28 7.94
C GLN A 72 1.90 -6.62 8.84
N GLU A 73 2.96 -7.22 8.29
CA GLU A 73 4.20 -7.51 9.03
C GLU A 73 4.81 -6.24 9.67
N THR A 74 4.62 -5.08 9.02
CA THR A 74 5.04 -3.78 9.58
C THR A 74 4.07 -3.29 10.66
N LEU A 75 2.76 -3.45 10.46
CA LEU A 75 1.73 -3.09 11.45
C LEU A 75 1.83 -3.94 12.72
N ASP A 76 2.18 -5.22 12.60
CA ASP A 76 2.38 -6.15 13.73
C ASP A 76 3.50 -5.70 14.68
N GLN A 77 4.45 -4.88 14.19
CA GLN A 77 5.52 -4.34 15.01
C GLN A 77 5.08 -3.13 15.84
N ILE A 78 3.89 -2.58 15.57
CA ILE A 78 3.37 -1.40 16.25
C ILE A 78 2.72 -1.81 17.57
N ASN A 79 3.22 -1.29 18.68
CA ASN A 79 2.60 -1.43 19.99
C ASN A 79 1.73 -0.19 20.30
N ILE A 80 0.42 -0.35 20.15
CA ILE A 80 -0.56 0.73 20.26
C ILE A 80 -0.66 1.25 21.69
N GLU A 81 -0.68 0.36 22.68
CA GLU A 81 -0.69 0.76 24.09
C GLU A 81 0.49 1.68 24.45
N ARG A 82 1.71 1.32 24.02
CA ARG A 82 2.91 2.15 24.23
C ARG A 82 2.80 3.47 23.49
N MET A 83 2.31 3.46 22.24
CA MET A 83 2.13 4.67 21.45
C MET A 83 1.17 5.64 22.15
N ILE A 84 0.02 5.15 22.63
CA ILE A 84 -0.96 5.95 23.36
C ILE A 84 -0.35 6.51 24.63
N LYS A 85 0.31 5.69 25.46
CA LYS A 85 0.95 6.17 26.70
C LYS A 85 2.01 7.25 26.46
N GLN A 86 2.80 7.13 25.39
CA GLN A 86 3.82 8.12 25.03
C GLN A 86 3.23 9.44 24.52
N HIS A 87 2.02 9.41 23.99
CA HIS A 87 1.35 10.59 23.43
C HIS A 87 0.23 11.11 24.32
N ALA A 88 -0.13 10.41 25.39
CA ALA A 88 -1.14 10.81 26.37
C ALA A 88 -0.84 12.19 26.96
N ASP A 89 0.42 12.47 27.28
CA ASP A 89 0.85 13.78 27.80
C ASP A 89 0.56 14.94 26.81
N LYS A 90 0.56 14.65 25.50
CA LYS A 90 0.18 15.63 24.47
C LYS A 90 -1.34 15.82 24.38
N LEU A 91 -2.12 14.78 24.70
CA LEU A 91 -3.59 14.81 24.71
C LEU A 91 -4.14 15.54 25.95
N ASP A 92 -3.48 15.41 27.11
CA ASP A 92 -3.88 16.04 28.37
C ASP A 92 -3.51 17.53 28.45
N SER A 93 -2.66 18.02 27.53
CA SER A 93 -2.36 19.44 27.40
C SER A 93 -3.56 20.17 26.81
N ALA A 94 -4.00 21.29 27.41
CA ALA A 94 -5.21 22.04 27.01
C ALA A 94 -5.26 22.50 25.52
N ASN A 95 -4.13 22.43 24.80
CA ASN A 95 -4.01 22.73 23.37
C ASN A 95 -3.92 21.48 22.46
N GLY A 96 -3.79 20.26 23.02
CA GLY A 96 -3.55 19.02 22.26
C GLY A 96 -4.73 18.57 21.38
N LEU A 97 -5.94 18.98 21.73
CA LEU A 97 -7.15 18.71 20.94
C LEU A 97 -7.30 19.62 19.71
N GLN A 98 -6.55 20.73 19.63
CA GLN A 98 -6.57 21.63 18.47
C GLN A 98 -5.69 21.10 17.33
N ASP A 99 -4.61 20.40 17.66
CA ASP A 99 -3.70 19.79 16.68
C ASP A 99 -4.29 18.54 16.01
N LEU A 100 -5.28 17.90 16.63
CA LEU A 100 -5.96 16.71 16.08
C LEU A 100 -7.11 17.03 15.10
N GLN A 101 -7.49 18.30 14.94
CA GLN A 101 -8.56 18.70 14.02
C GLN A 101 -8.08 18.91 12.57
N PHE A 102 -6.78 18.71 12.31
CA PHE A 102 -6.15 18.91 10.99
C PHE A 102 -5.61 17.62 10.33
N LEU A 103 -6.03 16.45 10.82
CA LEU A 103 -5.78 15.15 10.18
C LEU A 103 -7.08 14.57 9.61
#